data_AF-A0A8J7X6N7-F1
#
_entry.id   AF-A0A8J7X6N7-F1
#
_cell.length_a   1.000
_cell.length_b   1.000
_cell.length_c   1.000
_cell.angle_alpha   90.00
_cell.angle_beta   90.00
_cell.angle_gamma   90.00
#
_symmetry.space_group_name_H-M   'P 1'
#
loop_
_entity.id
_entity.type
_entity.pdbx_description
1 polymer ?
#
loop_
_entity_poly.entity_id
_entity_poly.type
_entity_poly.pdbx_seq_one_letter_code
_entity_poly.pdbx_strand_id
1 'polypeptide(L)'
;MAKKEATTETPKPEIISTSCDDKPSSCSLSKMSYVIVFLAILVFAAAAYNIMSQKPTVQASQPTPTTLLISSDGPAQAGDIVSLDYIGRFENGTVFDTSIKSVAEENDLYNPVRPYQPLTFTLGAGGLIPGFEKAILGLKTGDEKDFKVDSAQAYGGRLDQLIQKVEKKQRSPIVQNVSMQRFIDEIGEKPYVGLVFQLPENEDFSINMSLKVLEVTDDAVVFIYIPSEGATIDTVFGKADLYAEGDSIVVELKDVKKGQKVLTLDGSAEIVDVDDESITLDFNHPLAGKDLYFWVKLVSLA
;
A
#
# COMPACT_ATOMS: atom_id res chain seq x y z
N MET A 1 -70.83 -27.19 -14.85
CA MET A 1 -69.41 -27.56 -15.00
C MET A 1 -68.85 -26.86 -16.23
N ALA A 2 -67.85 -26.00 -16.06
CA ALA A 2 -66.79 -25.71 -17.05
C ALA A 2 -65.81 -24.71 -16.40
N LYS A 3 -64.63 -25.22 -16.02
CA LYS A 3 -63.45 -24.45 -15.60
C LYS A 3 -62.91 -23.68 -16.81
N LYS A 4 -62.48 -22.43 -16.61
CA LYS A 4 -61.55 -21.74 -17.54
C LYS A 4 -60.21 -21.63 -16.83
N GLU A 5 -59.20 -22.26 -17.42
CA GLU A 5 -57.80 -22.21 -17.01
C GLU A 5 -57.19 -20.85 -17.35
N ALA A 6 -56.37 -20.32 -16.44
CA ALA A 6 -55.55 -19.14 -16.66
C ALA A 6 -54.16 -19.59 -17.13
N THR A 7 -53.81 -19.25 -18.36
CA THR A 7 -52.44 -19.37 -18.91
C THR A 7 -51.61 -18.18 -18.45
N THR A 8 -50.62 -18.44 -17.61
CA THR A 8 -49.52 -17.51 -17.30
C THR A 8 -48.47 -17.58 -18.41
N GLU A 9 -48.34 -16.52 -19.21
CA GLU A 9 -47.20 -16.29 -20.10
C GLU A 9 -46.06 -15.64 -19.31
N THR A 10 -44.88 -16.27 -19.36
CA THR A 10 -43.62 -15.72 -18.85
C THR A 10 -43.04 -14.72 -19.87
N PRO A 11 -42.65 -13.49 -19.48
CA PRO A 11 -42.09 -12.55 -20.45
C PRO A 11 -40.66 -12.93 -20.86
N LYS A 12 -40.39 -12.75 -22.16
CA LYS A 12 -39.12 -13.04 -22.86
C LYS A 12 -38.01 -12.06 -22.42
N PRO A 13 -36.74 -12.49 -22.32
CA PRO A 13 -35.64 -11.60 -21.93
C PRO A 13 -35.33 -10.60 -23.06
N GLU A 14 -35.46 -9.32 -22.75
CA GLU A 14 -35.02 -8.20 -23.59
C GLU A 14 -33.62 -7.77 -23.12
N ILE A 15 -32.63 -7.85 -24.01
CA ILE A 15 -31.31 -7.27 -23.79
C ILE A 15 -31.45 -5.77 -24.06
N ILE A 16 -31.50 -4.96 -23.00
CA ILE A 16 -31.58 -3.50 -23.12
C ILE A 16 -30.15 -2.98 -23.29
N SER A 17 -29.80 -2.51 -24.49
CA SER A 17 -28.60 -1.71 -24.73
C SER A 17 -28.83 -0.31 -24.18
N THR A 18 -28.10 0.09 -23.13
CA THR A 18 -28.17 1.43 -22.56
C THR A 18 -27.38 2.43 -23.41
N SER A 19 -28.05 3.14 -24.32
CA SER A 19 -27.61 4.48 -24.75
C SER A 19 -28.27 5.49 -23.82
N CYS A 20 -27.45 6.32 -23.18
CA CYS A 20 -27.87 7.34 -22.24
C CYS A 20 -28.31 8.61 -22.98
N ASP A 21 -29.46 8.58 -23.65
CA ASP A 21 -30.05 9.77 -24.25
C ASP A 21 -31.53 9.86 -23.84
N ASP A 22 -31.80 10.62 -22.77
CA ASP A 22 -33.01 11.45 -22.57
C ASP A 22 -33.37 11.69 -21.08
N LYS A 23 -32.55 12.49 -20.37
CA LYS A 23 -32.98 13.65 -19.54
C LYS A 23 -31.81 14.28 -18.76
N PRO A 24 -31.73 15.62 -18.65
CA PRO A 24 -30.59 16.33 -18.09
C PRO A 24 -30.72 16.55 -16.58
N SER A 25 -29.57 16.61 -15.89
CA SER A 25 -29.33 16.89 -14.47
C SER A 25 -29.54 15.74 -13.47
N SER A 26 -28.60 14.79 -13.47
CA SER A 26 -28.02 14.13 -12.26
C SER A 26 -27.31 12.79 -12.54
N CYS A 27 -27.04 12.43 -13.79
CA CYS A 27 -26.13 11.32 -14.08
C CYS A 27 -24.67 11.78 -13.90
N SER A 28 -24.26 11.93 -12.65
CA SER A 28 -22.84 11.95 -12.25
C SER A 28 -22.54 10.58 -11.68
N LEU A 29 -22.16 9.66 -12.56
CA LEU A 29 -21.70 8.31 -12.22
C LEU A 29 -20.30 8.37 -11.57
N SER A 30 -20.11 9.23 -10.55
CA SER A 30 -18.79 9.54 -9.99
C SER A 30 -18.59 9.02 -8.56
N LYS A 31 -19.52 8.22 -8.01
CA LYS A 31 -19.46 7.75 -6.62
C LYS A 31 -20.06 6.36 -6.40
N MET A 32 -19.78 5.39 -7.27
CA MET A 32 -19.93 3.99 -6.85
C MET A 32 -18.82 3.69 -5.86
N SER A 33 -19.17 3.53 -4.58
CA SER A 33 -18.25 3.01 -3.57
C SER A 33 -18.27 1.49 -3.72
N TYR A 34 -17.34 0.92 -4.50
CA TYR A 34 -17.31 -0.48 -4.92
C TYR A 34 -16.92 -1.47 -3.79
N VAL A 35 -17.51 -1.34 -2.59
CA VAL A 35 -17.12 -2.09 -1.39
C VAL A 35 -17.54 -3.57 -1.46
N ILE A 36 -18.58 -3.93 -2.21
CA ILE A 36 -19.13 -5.28 -2.45
C ILE A 36 -18.13 -6.07 -3.31
N VAL A 37 -17.62 -5.46 -4.38
CA VAL A 37 -16.55 -6.03 -5.21
C VAL A 37 -15.24 -6.10 -4.40
N PHE A 38 -14.94 -5.08 -3.60
CA PHE A 38 -13.79 -5.06 -2.71
C PHE A 38 -13.81 -6.18 -1.66
N LEU A 39 -14.97 -6.54 -1.08
CA LEU A 39 -15.04 -7.57 -0.03
C LEU A 39 -14.73 -8.99 -0.53
N ALA A 40 -15.03 -9.30 -1.79
CA ALA A 40 -14.66 -10.57 -2.40
C ALA A 40 -13.16 -10.63 -2.78
N ILE A 41 -12.50 -9.47 -2.94
CA ILE A 41 -11.15 -9.31 -3.53
C ILE A 41 -10.10 -8.82 -2.51
N LEU A 42 -10.53 -8.39 -1.31
CA LEU A 42 -9.70 -8.08 -0.13
C LEU A 42 -8.84 -9.27 0.35
N VAL A 43 -8.85 -10.41 -0.35
CA VAL A 43 -8.15 -11.63 0.05
C VAL A 43 -6.62 -11.45 0.10
N PHE A 44 -6.07 -10.51 -0.67
CA PHE A 44 -4.64 -10.16 -0.56
C PHE A 44 -4.32 -9.10 0.50
N ALA A 45 -5.33 -8.36 0.97
CA ALA A 45 -5.19 -7.35 2.01
C ALA A 45 -5.44 -7.91 3.42
N ALA A 46 -6.21 -9.00 3.55
CA ALA A 46 -6.59 -9.56 4.85
C ALA A 46 -5.51 -10.43 5.52
N ALA A 47 -4.43 -10.78 4.80
CA ALA A 47 -3.38 -11.66 5.32
C ALA A 47 -2.51 -11.06 6.45
N ALA A 48 -2.66 -9.77 6.77
CA ALA A 48 -1.79 -9.07 7.74
C ALA A 48 -2.51 -8.31 8.87
N TYR A 49 -3.84 -8.45 9.00
CA TYR A 49 -4.68 -7.60 9.87
C TYR A 49 -4.33 -7.63 11.37
N ASN A 50 -3.53 -8.59 11.86
CA ASN A 50 -3.30 -8.78 13.29
C ASN A 50 -2.05 -8.11 13.90
N ILE A 51 -1.34 -7.21 13.21
CA ILE A 51 -0.08 -6.63 13.74
C ILE A 51 -0.11 -5.10 13.93
N MET A 52 -1.09 -4.38 13.36
CA MET A 52 -1.06 -2.91 13.37
C MET A 52 -1.43 -2.21 14.69
N SER A 53 -1.85 -2.93 15.74
CA SER A 53 -2.22 -2.29 17.02
C SER A 53 -1.03 -1.88 17.90
N GLN A 54 0.23 -2.01 17.47
CA GLN A 54 1.41 -1.58 18.25
C GLN A 54 2.53 -0.93 17.41
N LYS A 55 2.21 -0.15 16.37
CA LYS A 55 3.22 0.73 15.75
C LYS A 55 3.48 1.94 16.67
N PRO A 56 4.72 2.20 17.13
CA PRO A 56 5.05 3.47 17.77
C PRO A 56 4.84 4.59 16.75
N THR A 57 3.98 5.53 17.08
CA THR A 57 3.75 6.74 16.29
C THR A 57 4.96 7.65 16.43
N VAL A 58 5.86 7.67 15.45
CA VAL A 58 6.81 8.79 15.30
C VAL A 58 6.06 9.89 14.57
N GLN A 59 5.61 10.88 15.34
CA GLN A 59 4.94 12.07 14.82
C GLN A 59 5.95 12.89 14.01
N ALA A 60 5.68 13.07 12.71
CA ALA A 60 6.38 14.06 11.90
C ALA A 60 5.93 15.46 12.34
N SER A 61 6.76 16.17 13.10
CA SER A 61 6.54 17.58 13.44
C SER A 61 6.97 18.47 12.28
N GLN A 62 6.08 19.38 11.87
CA GLN A 62 6.38 20.37 10.83
C GLN A 62 7.40 21.42 11.32
N PRO A 63 8.32 21.90 10.45
CA PRO A 63 9.28 22.92 10.83
C PRO A 63 8.61 24.27 11.10
N THR A 64 8.90 24.84 12.27
CA THR A 64 8.51 26.20 12.69
C THR A 64 9.60 27.20 12.24
N PRO A 65 9.28 28.49 12.01
CA PRO A 65 10.15 29.37 11.25
C PRO A 65 11.40 29.79 12.02
N THR A 66 12.49 29.86 11.26
CA THR A 66 13.85 30.24 11.61
C THR A 66 13.91 31.51 12.47
N THR A 67 14.42 31.36 13.69
CA THR A 67 14.92 32.48 14.51
C THR A 67 16.45 32.49 14.43
N LEU A 68 17.02 33.69 14.39
CA LEU A 68 18.45 33.97 14.21
C LEU A 68 19.36 33.15 15.15
N LEU A 69 20.30 32.42 14.54
CA LEU A 69 21.25 31.52 15.18
C LEU A 69 22.42 32.30 15.79
N ILE A 70 22.65 32.09 17.09
CA ILE A 70 23.89 32.47 17.76
C ILE A 70 24.75 31.21 17.74
N SER A 71 25.86 31.24 17.00
CA SER A 71 26.84 30.15 16.97
C SER A 71 27.29 29.82 18.38
N SER A 72 27.02 28.60 18.85
CA SER A 72 27.62 28.10 20.09
C SER A 72 29.05 27.63 19.78
N ASP A 73 30.07 28.30 20.34
CA ASP A 73 31.49 27.90 20.20
C ASP A 73 31.85 26.64 21.03
N GLY A 74 30.84 25.97 21.59
CA GLY A 74 30.97 24.80 22.46
C GLY A 74 30.88 23.46 21.72
N PRO A 75 31.19 22.35 22.40
CA PRO A 75 30.90 21.03 21.87
C PRO A 75 29.39 20.79 21.76
N ALA A 76 28.96 20.10 20.70
CA ALA A 76 27.57 19.77 20.43
C ALA A 76 26.93 19.01 21.61
N GLN A 77 25.77 19.47 22.04
CA GLN A 77 24.99 18.93 23.15
C GLN A 77 23.52 18.74 22.76
N ALA A 78 22.79 17.94 23.54
CA ALA A 78 21.37 17.74 23.30
C ALA A 78 20.60 19.06 23.37
N GLY A 79 19.72 19.30 22.40
CA GLY A 79 18.96 20.53 22.22
C GLY A 79 19.54 21.48 21.18
N ASP A 80 20.83 21.37 20.84
CA ASP A 80 21.45 22.21 19.81
C ASP A 80 20.84 21.93 18.43
N ILE A 81 20.76 22.97 17.60
CA ILE A 81 20.49 22.83 16.18
C ILE A 81 21.83 22.58 15.47
N VAL A 82 21.96 21.37 14.94
CA VAL A 82 23.15 20.87 14.26
C VAL A 82 22.93 20.94 12.77
N SER A 83 23.92 21.43 12.03
CA SER A 83 24.00 21.29 10.57
C SER A 83 25.28 20.55 10.17
N LEU A 84 25.18 19.45 9.42
CA LEU A 84 26.36 18.65 9.04
C LEU A 84 26.26 18.08 7.63
N ASP A 85 27.41 17.85 7.00
CA ASP A 85 27.50 16.97 5.85
C ASP A 85 27.68 15.52 6.29
N TYR A 86 27.18 14.57 5.50
CA TYR A 86 27.33 13.15 5.79
C TYR A 86 27.43 12.28 4.54
N ILE A 87 28.06 11.11 4.71
CA ILE A 87 28.06 10.00 3.76
C ILE A 87 27.70 8.74 4.55
N GLY A 88 26.56 8.13 4.23
CA GLY A 88 26.13 6.83 4.75
C GLY A 88 26.54 5.70 3.80
N ARG A 89 27.22 4.68 4.35
CA ARG A 89 27.73 3.53 3.59
C ARG A 89 27.56 2.21 4.35
N PHE A 90 27.56 1.11 3.61
CA PHE A 90 27.65 -0.24 4.16
C PHE A 90 29.11 -0.61 4.48
N GLU A 91 29.31 -1.74 5.18
CA GLU A 91 30.65 -2.24 5.53
C GLU A 91 31.55 -2.46 4.31
N ASN A 92 30.96 -2.87 3.17
CA ASN A 92 31.67 -3.06 1.91
C ASN A 92 32.05 -1.74 1.19
N GLY A 93 31.72 -0.59 1.78
CA GLY A 93 32.00 0.74 1.23
C GLY A 93 30.93 1.28 0.27
N THR A 94 29.93 0.49 -0.11
CA THR A 94 28.83 0.97 -0.96
C THR A 94 28.06 2.09 -0.27
N VAL A 95 28.00 3.26 -0.90
CA VAL A 95 27.23 4.42 -0.42
C VAL A 95 25.74 4.15 -0.64
N PHE A 96 24.92 4.46 0.36
CA PHE A 96 23.46 4.36 0.25
C PHE A 96 22.75 5.71 0.41
N ASP A 97 23.40 6.70 1.05
CA ASP A 97 22.87 8.06 1.17
C ASP A 97 24.01 9.07 1.43
N THR A 98 23.79 10.33 1.06
CA THR A 98 24.78 11.42 1.25
C THR A 98 24.15 12.80 1.10
N SER A 99 24.61 13.78 1.89
CA SER A 99 24.28 15.20 1.66
C SER A 99 25.08 15.81 0.51
N ILE A 100 26.17 15.17 0.07
CA ILE A 100 27.14 15.74 -0.86
C ILE A 100 26.81 15.34 -2.30
N LYS A 101 26.55 16.34 -3.16
CA LYS A 101 26.14 16.12 -4.55
C LYS A 101 27.14 15.29 -5.36
N SER A 102 28.43 15.63 -5.30
CA SER A 102 29.46 14.91 -6.08
C SER A 102 29.53 13.43 -5.70
N VAL A 103 29.44 13.12 -4.40
CA VAL A 103 29.41 11.74 -3.90
C VAL A 103 28.17 11.00 -4.42
N ALA A 104 27.01 11.67 -4.48
CA ALA A 104 25.80 11.08 -5.01
C ALA A 104 25.91 10.79 -6.51
N GLU A 105 26.49 11.71 -7.29
CA GLU A 105 26.73 11.52 -8.73
C GLU A 105 27.71 10.38 -9.00
N GLU A 106 28.80 10.28 -8.22
CA GLU A 106 29.81 9.23 -8.34
C GLU A 106 29.30 7.82 -7.96
N ASN A 107 28.20 7.73 -7.21
CA ASN A 107 27.63 6.48 -6.72
C ASN A 107 26.24 6.16 -7.30
N ASP A 108 25.85 6.83 -8.39
CA ASP A 108 24.53 6.63 -9.04
C ASP A 108 23.32 6.89 -8.12
N LEU A 109 23.48 7.76 -7.12
CA LEU A 109 22.43 8.17 -6.16
C LEU A 109 21.89 9.58 -6.45
N TYR A 110 22.29 10.20 -7.57
CA TYR A 110 21.86 11.55 -7.91
C TYR A 110 20.34 11.60 -8.16
N ASN A 111 19.68 12.51 -7.45
CA ASN A 111 18.27 12.82 -7.59
C ASN A 111 18.13 14.32 -7.88
N PRO A 112 17.63 14.73 -9.07
CA PRO A 112 17.57 16.13 -9.46
C PRO A 112 16.64 17.00 -8.60
N VAL A 113 15.73 16.41 -7.82
CA VAL A 113 14.86 17.16 -6.90
C VAL A 113 15.47 17.34 -5.50
N ARG A 114 16.61 16.70 -5.21
CA ARG A 114 17.28 16.80 -3.90
C ARG A 114 18.23 18.00 -3.88
N PRO A 115 18.20 18.84 -2.82
CA PRO A 115 19.03 20.04 -2.76
C PRO A 115 20.52 19.79 -2.46
N TYR A 116 20.89 18.60 -1.95
CA TYR A 116 22.26 18.24 -1.55
C TYR A 116 22.94 19.32 -0.70
N GLN A 117 22.32 19.60 0.45
CA GLN A 117 22.79 20.56 1.44
C GLN A 117 23.00 19.84 2.79
N PRO A 118 23.77 20.44 3.70
CA PRO A 118 23.96 19.91 5.05
C PRO A 118 22.64 19.56 5.73
N LEU A 119 22.59 18.37 6.33
CA LEU A 119 21.46 17.90 7.12
C LEU A 119 21.37 18.73 8.39
N THR A 120 20.21 19.38 8.58
CA THR A 120 19.94 20.22 9.75
C THR A 120 18.87 19.59 10.64
N PHE A 121 19.15 19.41 11.93
CA PHE A 121 18.25 18.77 12.89
C PHE A 121 18.57 19.21 14.33
N THR A 122 17.63 18.97 15.25
CA THR A 122 17.84 19.19 16.69
C THR A 122 18.45 17.94 17.33
N LEU A 123 19.64 18.06 17.91
CA LEU A 123 20.37 16.94 18.48
C LEU A 123 19.66 16.40 19.73
N GLY A 124 19.44 15.08 19.81
CA GLY A 124 18.77 14.44 20.95
C GLY A 124 17.24 14.52 20.89
N ALA A 125 16.64 15.07 19.83
CA ALA A 125 15.20 15.13 19.66
C ALA A 125 14.58 13.81 19.16
N GLY A 126 15.40 12.82 18.76
CA GLY A 126 14.94 11.53 18.25
C GLY A 126 14.38 11.60 16.83
N GLY A 127 14.81 12.60 16.05
CA GLY A 127 14.44 12.75 14.65
C GLY A 127 15.26 11.86 13.71
N LEU A 128 16.41 11.37 14.18
CA LEU A 128 17.30 10.48 13.45
C LEU A 128 17.53 9.17 14.21
N ILE A 129 18.24 8.22 13.58
CA ILE A 129 18.58 6.96 14.23
C ILE A 129 19.45 7.19 15.49
N PRO A 130 19.18 6.50 16.62
CA PRO A 130 19.82 6.80 17.91
C PRO A 130 21.35 6.81 17.90
N GLY A 131 21.97 5.86 17.20
CA GLY A 131 23.42 5.77 17.15
C GLY A 131 24.07 6.90 16.34
N PHE A 132 23.34 7.49 15.39
CA PHE A 132 23.81 8.65 14.64
C PHE A 132 23.84 9.88 15.54
N GLU A 133 22.74 10.22 16.21
CA GLU A 133 22.70 11.37 17.14
C GLU A 133 23.75 11.23 18.26
N LYS A 134 23.89 10.03 18.84
CA LYS A 134 24.88 9.76 19.88
C LYS A 134 26.32 10.02 19.42
N ALA A 135 26.62 9.75 18.15
CA ALA A 135 27.97 9.92 17.61
C ALA A 135 28.35 11.40 17.40
N ILE A 136 27.37 12.30 17.27
CA ILE A 136 27.57 13.74 17.07
C ILE A 136 27.80 14.49 18.39
N LEU A 137 27.34 13.95 19.53
CA LEU A 137 27.59 14.54 20.84
C LEU A 137 29.09 14.78 21.07
N GLY A 138 29.43 15.99 21.50
CA GLY A 138 30.79 16.40 21.79
C GLY A 138 31.58 16.97 20.61
N LEU A 139 31.08 16.85 19.37
CA LEU A 139 31.74 17.41 18.19
C LEU A 139 31.69 18.93 18.18
N LYS A 140 32.72 19.56 17.65
CA LYS A 140 32.79 21.01 17.43
C LYS A 140 32.63 21.33 15.96
N THR A 141 32.19 22.55 15.66
CA THR A 141 32.10 23.03 14.28
C THR A 141 33.43 22.84 13.55
N GLY A 142 33.37 22.21 12.38
CA GLY A 142 34.54 21.84 11.57
C GLY A 142 35.07 20.42 11.81
N ASP A 143 34.67 19.75 12.91
CA ASP A 143 35.11 18.37 13.17
C ASP A 143 34.56 17.41 12.11
N GLU A 144 35.41 16.46 11.74
CA GLU A 144 35.08 15.33 10.88
C GLU A 144 35.17 14.03 11.69
N LYS A 145 34.25 13.10 11.44
CA LYS A 145 34.22 11.83 12.17
C LYS A 145 33.65 10.70 11.34
N ASP A 146 34.37 9.58 11.35
CA ASP A 146 33.85 8.29 10.93
C ASP A 146 33.38 7.48 12.13
N PHE A 147 32.22 6.84 12.01
CA PHE A 147 31.71 5.97 13.05
C PHE A 147 30.79 4.88 12.48
N LYS A 148 30.71 3.78 13.24
CA LYS A 148 29.78 2.67 13.00
C LYS A 148 28.54 2.86 13.87
N VAL A 149 27.38 2.55 13.30
CA VAL A 149 26.10 2.41 13.99
C VAL A 149 25.64 0.97 13.82
N ASP A 150 25.64 0.20 14.91
CA ASP A 150 25.10 -1.16 14.90
C ASP A 150 23.60 -1.13 14.57
N SER A 151 23.10 -2.17 13.90
CA SER A 151 21.70 -2.28 13.49
C SER A 151 20.69 -1.95 14.60
N ALA A 152 20.94 -2.40 15.84
CA ALA A 152 20.10 -2.12 17.01
C ALA A 152 20.02 -0.63 17.41
N GLN A 153 20.95 0.20 16.95
CA GLN A 153 20.96 1.67 17.13
C GLN A 153 20.70 2.41 15.80
N ALA A 154 20.48 1.66 14.71
CA ALA A 154 20.05 2.15 13.41
C ALA A 154 18.55 1.83 13.19
N TYR A 155 18.25 0.90 12.29
CA TYR A 155 16.88 0.53 11.91
C TYR A 155 16.37 -0.77 12.59
N GLY A 156 17.05 -1.21 13.64
CA GLY A 156 16.75 -2.43 14.36
C GLY A 156 17.22 -3.70 13.64
N GLY A 157 17.00 -4.85 14.28
CA GLY A 157 17.17 -6.16 13.65
C GLY A 157 16.03 -6.46 12.68
N ARG A 158 16.25 -7.41 11.78
CA ARG A 158 15.14 -8.00 11.02
C ARG A 158 14.24 -8.77 11.96
N LEU A 159 12.93 -8.64 11.76
CA LEU A 159 11.90 -9.28 12.55
C LEU A 159 11.20 -10.32 11.69
N ASP A 160 11.27 -11.58 12.09
CA ASP A 160 10.64 -12.69 11.35
C ASP A 160 9.11 -12.56 11.29
N GLN A 161 8.51 -11.93 12.30
CA GLN A 161 7.06 -11.62 12.32
C GLN A 161 6.64 -10.59 11.25
N LEU A 162 7.59 -9.89 10.63
CA LEU A 162 7.35 -9.00 9.50
C LEU A 162 7.58 -9.71 8.16
N ILE A 163 7.84 -11.02 8.17
CA ILE A 163 7.93 -11.85 6.98
C ILE A 163 6.63 -12.68 6.91
N GLN A 164 5.93 -12.57 5.78
CA GLN A 164 4.63 -13.20 5.62
C GLN A 164 4.56 -13.99 4.33
N LYS A 165 4.01 -15.20 4.43
CA LYS A 165 3.75 -16.06 3.28
C LYS A 165 2.31 -15.87 2.84
N VAL A 166 2.10 -15.56 1.56
CA VAL A 166 0.78 -15.30 0.97
C VAL A 166 0.58 -16.28 -0.18
N GLU A 167 -0.49 -17.07 -0.12
CA GLU A 167 -0.85 -17.99 -1.19
C GLU A 167 -1.19 -17.21 -2.48
N LYS A 168 -0.67 -17.68 -3.61
CA LYS A 168 -0.94 -17.10 -4.92
C LYS A 168 -2.39 -17.29 -5.35
N LYS A 169 -3.03 -18.34 -4.84
CA LYS A 169 -4.40 -18.71 -5.15
C LYS A 169 -5.31 -18.43 -3.97
N GLN A 170 -6.13 -17.40 -4.11
CA GLN A 170 -7.06 -16.96 -3.09
C GLN A 170 -8.49 -17.31 -3.48
N ARG A 171 -9.31 -17.75 -2.52
CA ARG A 171 -10.69 -18.20 -2.76
C ARG A 171 -11.67 -17.40 -1.91
N SER A 172 -12.74 -16.95 -2.54
CA SER A 172 -13.86 -16.30 -1.87
C SER A 172 -15.18 -16.94 -2.31
N PRO A 173 -16.22 -17.00 -1.46
CA PRO A 173 -17.52 -17.50 -1.89
C PRO A 173 -18.05 -16.75 -3.11
N ILE A 174 -18.47 -17.47 -4.14
CA ILE A 174 -19.00 -16.88 -5.37
C ILE A 174 -20.41 -16.30 -5.15
N VAL A 175 -21.14 -16.83 -4.17
CA VAL A 175 -22.43 -16.33 -3.72
C VAL A 175 -22.23 -15.41 -2.53
N GLN A 176 -22.82 -14.23 -2.62
CA GLN A 176 -22.78 -13.21 -1.58
C GLN A 176 -24.18 -12.98 -1.03
N ASN A 177 -24.24 -12.66 0.25
CA ASN A 177 -25.46 -12.25 0.93
C ASN A 177 -25.18 -10.92 1.64
N VAL A 178 -25.80 -9.85 1.16
CA VAL A 178 -25.63 -8.50 1.69
C VAL A 178 -26.97 -7.90 2.06
N SER A 179 -26.97 -6.92 2.98
CA SER A 179 -28.20 -6.19 3.29
C SER A 179 -28.73 -5.43 2.07
N MET A 180 -30.05 -5.31 1.96
CA MET A 180 -30.73 -4.48 0.95
C MET A 180 -30.13 -3.07 0.85
N GLN A 181 -29.94 -2.40 1.99
CA GLN A 181 -29.39 -1.05 2.03
C GLN A 181 -28.00 -0.99 1.40
N ARG A 182 -27.10 -1.89 1.82
CA ARG A 182 -25.75 -2.00 1.25
C ARG A 182 -25.77 -2.24 -0.27
N PHE A 183 -26.64 -3.11 -0.77
CA PHE A 183 -26.75 -3.32 -2.22
C PHE A 183 -27.14 -2.03 -2.94
N ILE A 184 -28.14 -1.31 -2.44
CA ILE A 184 -28.61 -0.05 -3.04
C ILE A 184 -27.55 1.05 -2.96
N ASP A 185 -26.89 1.20 -1.82
CA ASP A 185 -25.85 2.23 -1.61
C ASP A 185 -24.70 2.07 -2.61
N GLU A 186 -24.40 0.84 -2.99
CA GLU A 186 -23.25 0.52 -3.81
C GLU A 186 -23.58 0.35 -5.30
N ILE A 187 -24.68 -0.32 -5.62
CA ILE A 187 -25.10 -0.58 -7.01
C ILE A 187 -25.95 0.57 -7.55
N GLY A 188 -26.60 1.36 -6.69
CA GLY A 188 -27.46 2.47 -7.08
C GLY A 188 -28.82 2.06 -7.69
N GLU A 189 -29.00 0.75 -7.94
CA GLU A 189 -30.20 0.18 -8.54
C GLU A 189 -30.98 -0.66 -7.53
N LYS A 190 -32.31 -0.65 -7.66
CA LYS A 190 -33.17 -1.50 -6.83
C LYS A 190 -33.04 -2.96 -7.32
N PRO A 191 -32.66 -3.91 -6.46
CA PRO A 191 -32.47 -5.30 -6.86
C PRO A 191 -33.81 -5.98 -7.18
N TYR A 192 -33.79 -6.85 -8.19
CA TYR A 192 -34.85 -7.82 -8.45
C TYR A 192 -34.23 -9.15 -8.91
N VAL A 193 -34.90 -10.26 -8.64
CA VAL A 193 -34.42 -11.60 -8.99
C VAL A 193 -34.19 -11.69 -10.50
N GLY A 194 -33.02 -12.17 -10.90
CA GLY A 194 -32.62 -12.29 -12.31
C GLY A 194 -31.95 -11.06 -12.91
N LEU A 195 -31.88 -9.93 -12.18
CA LEU A 195 -31.07 -8.77 -12.57
C LEU A 195 -29.63 -9.22 -12.80
N VAL A 196 -29.08 -8.91 -13.98
CA VAL A 196 -27.67 -9.09 -14.31
C VAL A 196 -27.05 -7.71 -14.52
N PHE A 197 -25.96 -7.44 -13.82
CA PHE A 197 -25.22 -6.19 -13.91
C PHE A 197 -23.80 -6.48 -14.38
N GLN A 198 -23.39 -5.86 -15.49
CA GLN A 198 -21.98 -5.89 -15.89
C GLN A 198 -21.24 -4.88 -15.03
N LEU A 199 -20.19 -5.32 -14.34
CA LEU A 199 -19.36 -4.38 -13.58
C LEU A 199 -18.66 -3.44 -14.57
N PRO A 200 -18.68 -2.12 -14.33
CA PRO A 200 -18.09 -1.15 -15.24
C PRO A 200 -16.57 -1.32 -15.30
N GLU A 201 -16.02 -1.26 -16.51
CA GLU A 201 -14.58 -1.09 -16.72
C GLU A 201 -14.24 0.40 -16.53
N ASN A 202 -13.30 0.72 -15.66
CA ASN A 202 -12.77 2.08 -15.54
C ASN A 202 -11.23 2.07 -15.51
N GLU A 203 -10.63 3.27 -15.60
CA GLU A 203 -9.16 3.41 -15.68
C GLU A 203 -8.43 2.83 -14.46
N ASP A 204 -9.10 2.75 -13.31
CA ASP A 204 -8.53 2.29 -12.04
C ASP A 204 -8.76 0.78 -11.78
N PHE A 205 -9.79 0.19 -12.39
CA PHE A 205 -10.22 -1.20 -12.15
C PHE A 205 -10.81 -1.80 -13.44
N SER A 206 -10.03 -2.69 -14.06
CA SER A 206 -10.46 -3.50 -15.21
C SER A 206 -10.85 -4.89 -14.75
N ILE A 207 -12.09 -5.08 -14.26
CA ILE A 207 -12.64 -6.41 -13.96
C ILE A 207 -13.76 -6.73 -14.95
N ASN A 208 -13.52 -7.72 -15.81
CA ASN A 208 -14.56 -8.24 -16.69
C ASN A 208 -15.36 -9.34 -15.99
N MET A 209 -16.40 -8.94 -15.24
CA MET A 209 -17.26 -9.84 -14.49
C MET A 209 -18.68 -9.30 -14.41
N SER A 210 -19.67 -10.19 -14.40
CA SER A 210 -21.06 -9.84 -14.14
C SER A 210 -21.49 -10.25 -12.73
N LEU A 211 -22.47 -9.57 -12.18
CA LEU A 211 -23.21 -9.96 -11.00
C LEU A 211 -24.62 -10.38 -11.40
N LYS A 212 -25.15 -11.48 -10.83
CA LYS A 212 -26.54 -11.90 -11.03
C LYS A 212 -27.27 -12.06 -9.71
N VAL A 213 -28.39 -11.36 -9.55
CA VAL A 213 -29.24 -11.46 -8.35
C VAL A 213 -30.01 -12.78 -8.38
N LEU A 214 -29.88 -13.55 -7.31
CA LEU A 214 -30.52 -14.86 -7.12
C LEU A 214 -31.78 -14.75 -6.25
N GLU A 215 -31.72 -13.96 -5.17
CA GLU A 215 -32.83 -13.79 -4.22
C GLU A 215 -32.88 -12.35 -3.73
N VAL A 216 -34.10 -11.85 -3.52
CA VAL A 216 -34.35 -10.54 -2.92
C VAL A 216 -35.40 -10.73 -1.84
N THR A 217 -35.07 -10.32 -0.63
CA THR A 217 -35.98 -10.26 0.53
C THR A 217 -36.10 -8.81 0.98
N ASP A 218 -36.91 -8.54 2.01
CA ASP A 218 -37.03 -7.18 2.56
C ASP A 218 -35.69 -6.68 3.16
N ASP A 219 -34.89 -7.59 3.71
CA ASP A 219 -33.66 -7.24 4.45
C ASP A 219 -32.37 -7.48 3.66
N ALA A 220 -32.39 -8.39 2.68
CA ALA A 220 -31.18 -8.92 2.08
C ALA A 220 -31.30 -9.20 0.57
N VAL A 221 -30.15 -9.17 -0.08
CA VAL A 221 -29.96 -9.50 -1.50
C VAL A 221 -28.90 -10.60 -1.58
N VAL A 222 -29.28 -11.71 -2.20
CA VAL A 222 -28.35 -12.80 -2.52
C VAL A 222 -28.02 -12.71 -4.00
N PHE A 223 -26.74 -12.69 -4.33
CA PHE A 223 -26.28 -12.63 -5.72
C PHE A 223 -25.04 -13.51 -5.93
N ILE A 224 -24.76 -13.82 -7.20
CA ILE A 224 -23.59 -14.59 -7.62
C ILE A 224 -22.71 -13.76 -8.54
N TYR A 225 -21.40 -13.90 -8.37
CA TYR A 225 -20.40 -13.39 -9.31
C TYR A 225 -20.19 -14.34 -10.48
N ILE A 226 -20.06 -13.80 -11.68
CA ILE A 226 -19.87 -14.57 -12.92
C ILE A 226 -18.69 -13.97 -13.68
N PRO A 227 -17.46 -14.45 -13.43
CA PRO A 227 -16.28 -14.01 -14.18
C PRO A 227 -16.43 -14.34 -15.66
N SER A 228 -16.02 -13.42 -16.54
CA SER A 228 -15.90 -13.71 -17.97
C SER A 228 -14.77 -14.71 -18.24
N GLU A 229 -14.83 -15.42 -19.38
CA GLU A 229 -13.74 -16.30 -19.79
C GLU A 229 -12.44 -15.49 -19.96
N GLY A 230 -11.36 -15.95 -19.31
CA GLY A 230 -10.09 -15.23 -19.32
C GLY A 230 -10.13 -13.89 -18.57
N ALA A 231 -11.08 -13.68 -17.66
CA ALA A 231 -11.12 -12.49 -16.82
C ALA A 231 -9.82 -12.35 -16.02
N THR A 232 -9.36 -11.11 -15.91
CA THR A 232 -8.16 -10.75 -15.15
C THR A 232 -8.47 -9.57 -14.25
N ILE A 233 -7.62 -9.36 -13.26
CA ILE A 233 -7.70 -8.22 -12.35
C ILE A 233 -6.31 -7.67 -12.05
N ASP A 234 -6.19 -6.35 -11.98
CA ASP A 234 -4.96 -5.70 -11.56
C ASP A 234 -4.85 -5.68 -10.03
N THR A 235 -3.70 -6.11 -9.52
CA THR A 235 -3.41 -6.15 -8.09
C THR A 235 -2.11 -5.41 -7.79
N VAL A 236 -1.82 -5.19 -6.50
CA VAL A 236 -0.53 -4.63 -6.06
C VAL A 236 0.66 -5.53 -6.43
N PHE A 237 0.40 -6.80 -6.74
CA PHE A 237 1.40 -7.77 -7.17
C PHE A 237 1.49 -7.90 -8.70
N GLY A 238 0.69 -7.14 -9.46
CA GLY A 238 0.54 -7.26 -10.90
C GLY A 238 -0.81 -7.87 -11.30
N LYS A 239 -0.93 -8.26 -12.56
CA LYS A 239 -2.17 -8.86 -13.10
C LYS A 239 -2.37 -10.29 -12.58
N ALA A 240 -3.60 -10.61 -12.21
CA ALA A 240 -4.01 -11.91 -11.70
C ALA A 240 -5.16 -12.49 -12.54
N ASP A 241 -5.23 -13.82 -12.63
CA ASP A 241 -6.36 -14.51 -13.25
C ASP A 241 -7.55 -14.51 -12.29
N LEU A 242 -8.75 -14.30 -12.83
CA LEU A 242 -10.00 -14.31 -12.10
C LEU A 242 -10.95 -15.34 -12.72
N TYR A 243 -11.29 -16.39 -11.97
CA TYR A 243 -12.16 -17.45 -12.48
C TYR A 243 -13.03 -18.08 -11.40
N ALA A 244 -14.09 -18.76 -11.81
CA ALA A 244 -14.91 -19.56 -10.91
C ALA A 244 -14.34 -20.98 -10.79
N GLU A 245 -14.23 -21.50 -9.57
CA GLU A 245 -13.89 -22.89 -9.30
C GLU A 245 -14.81 -23.44 -8.20
N GLY A 246 -15.77 -24.27 -8.59
CA GLY A 246 -16.80 -24.77 -7.67
C GLY A 246 -17.73 -23.66 -7.20
N ASP A 247 -17.82 -23.48 -5.89
CA ASP A 247 -18.61 -22.45 -5.21
C ASP A 247 -17.78 -21.19 -4.88
N SER A 248 -16.57 -21.10 -5.43
CA SER A 248 -15.62 -20.03 -5.13
C SER A 248 -15.28 -19.23 -6.38
N ILE A 249 -15.13 -17.92 -6.19
CA ILE A 249 -14.33 -17.09 -7.09
C ILE A 249 -12.87 -17.19 -6.65
N VAL A 250 -11.98 -17.37 -7.63
CA VAL A 250 -10.56 -17.55 -7.43
C VAL A 250 -9.82 -16.38 -8.04
N VAL A 251 -8.93 -15.78 -7.26
CA VAL A 251 -7.91 -14.86 -7.75
C VAL A 251 -6.57 -15.58 -7.70
N GLU A 252 -5.90 -15.73 -8.84
CA GLU A 252 -4.64 -16.45 -8.94
C GLU A 252 -3.52 -15.59 -9.51
N LEU A 253 -2.48 -15.36 -8.72
CA LEU A 253 -1.28 -14.66 -9.13
C LEU A 253 -0.39 -15.58 -9.99
N LYS A 254 -0.05 -15.15 -11.21
CA LYS A 254 0.85 -15.89 -12.11
C LYS A 254 2.26 -15.30 -12.15
N ASP A 255 2.38 -14.05 -12.57
CA ASP A 255 3.65 -13.44 -12.98
C ASP A 255 4.28 -12.52 -11.91
N VAL A 256 4.36 -13.01 -10.67
CA VAL A 256 4.93 -12.25 -9.55
C VAL A 256 6.46 -12.28 -9.58
N LYS A 257 7.10 -11.13 -9.35
CA LYS A 257 8.56 -10.99 -9.42
C LYS A 257 9.19 -10.81 -8.05
N LYS A 258 10.21 -11.63 -7.75
CA LYS A 258 11.10 -11.41 -6.60
C LYS A 258 11.83 -10.06 -6.72
N GLY A 259 12.00 -9.37 -5.60
CA GLY A 259 12.56 -8.02 -5.49
C GLY A 259 11.57 -6.90 -5.82
N GLN A 260 10.34 -7.23 -6.23
CA GLN A 260 9.30 -6.22 -6.45
C GLN A 260 8.93 -5.57 -5.12
N LYS A 261 8.89 -4.24 -5.11
CA LYS A 261 8.35 -3.46 -3.98
C LYS A 261 6.88 -3.20 -4.24
N VAL A 262 6.05 -3.52 -3.25
CA VAL A 262 4.60 -3.40 -3.32
C VAL A 262 4.10 -2.52 -2.20
N LEU A 263 3.05 -1.75 -2.48
CA LEU A 263 2.34 -0.98 -1.47
C LEU A 263 1.05 -1.72 -1.11
N THR A 264 0.99 -2.23 0.10
CA THR A 264 -0.19 -2.93 0.65
C THR A 264 -0.92 -2.03 1.65
N LEU A 265 -2.07 -2.48 2.16
CA LEU A 265 -2.76 -1.76 3.24
C LEU A 265 -1.93 -1.69 4.53
N ASP A 266 -1.08 -2.67 4.79
CA ASP A 266 -0.26 -2.78 6.00
C ASP A 266 1.08 -2.02 5.91
N GLY A 267 1.37 -1.51 4.72
CA GLY A 267 2.56 -0.72 4.39
C GLY A 267 3.30 -1.25 3.16
N SER A 268 4.51 -0.74 2.98
CA SER A 268 5.40 -1.19 1.91
C SER A 268 6.04 -2.53 2.26
N ALA A 269 6.08 -3.44 1.30
CA ALA A 269 6.78 -4.72 1.40
C ALA A 269 7.64 -4.98 0.17
N GLU A 270 8.62 -5.85 0.31
CA GLU A 270 9.38 -6.44 -0.79
C GLU A 270 9.02 -7.93 -0.94
N ILE A 271 8.87 -8.40 -2.18
CA ILE A 271 8.69 -9.82 -2.46
C ILE A 271 10.04 -10.51 -2.41
N VAL A 272 10.36 -11.17 -1.30
CA VAL A 272 11.68 -11.77 -1.08
C VAL A 272 11.77 -13.21 -1.58
N ASP A 273 10.63 -13.87 -1.82
CA ASP A 273 10.58 -15.20 -2.42
C ASP A 273 9.30 -15.44 -3.20
N VAL A 274 9.39 -16.28 -4.23
CA VAL A 274 8.27 -16.68 -5.09
C VAL A 274 8.43 -18.18 -5.35
N ASP A 275 7.49 -18.98 -4.84
CA ASP A 275 7.41 -20.42 -5.12
C ASP A 275 6.17 -20.71 -6.00
N ASP A 276 5.87 -21.98 -6.26
CA ASP A 276 4.77 -22.37 -7.15
C ASP A 276 3.39 -22.02 -6.58
N GLU A 277 3.23 -22.03 -5.25
CA GLU A 277 1.92 -21.91 -4.58
C GLU A 277 1.73 -20.55 -3.90
N SER A 278 2.79 -19.80 -3.68
CA SER A 278 2.81 -18.65 -2.78
C SER A 278 3.94 -17.66 -3.08
N ILE A 279 3.87 -16.54 -2.40
CA ILE A 279 4.90 -15.50 -2.37
C ILE A 279 5.24 -15.18 -0.91
N THR A 280 6.49 -14.77 -0.67
CA THR A 280 6.94 -14.30 0.65
C THR A 280 7.16 -12.80 0.59
N LEU A 281 6.44 -12.08 1.44
CA LEU A 281 6.51 -10.64 1.62
C LEU A 281 7.36 -10.30 2.83
N ASP A 282 8.21 -9.30 2.69
CA ASP A 282 9.03 -8.76 3.74
C ASP A 282 8.69 -7.30 4.00
N PHE A 283 8.16 -7.03 5.19
CA PHE A 283 7.79 -5.70 5.67
C PHE A 283 8.86 -5.04 6.53
N ASN A 284 10.04 -5.66 6.67
CA ASN A 284 11.15 -5.04 7.39
C ASN A 284 11.61 -3.75 6.70
N HIS A 285 12.16 -2.82 7.49
CA HIS A 285 12.85 -1.67 6.91
C HIS A 285 13.97 -2.16 5.98
N PRO A 286 14.21 -1.54 4.79
CA PRO A 286 15.23 -2.01 3.84
C PRO A 286 16.66 -2.09 4.42
N LEU A 287 16.93 -1.30 5.47
CA LEU A 287 18.19 -1.26 6.21
C LEU A 287 18.17 -2.04 7.53
N ALA A 288 17.08 -2.74 7.86
CA ALA A 288 17.00 -3.56 9.07
C ALA A 288 18.03 -4.69 9.06
N GLY A 289 18.64 -4.94 10.23
CA GLY A 289 19.70 -5.92 10.42
C GLY A 289 21.05 -5.54 9.82
N LYS A 290 21.18 -4.34 9.25
CA LYS A 290 22.45 -3.85 8.69
C LYS A 290 23.14 -2.91 9.67
N ASP A 291 24.42 -3.15 9.88
CA ASP A 291 25.30 -2.17 10.50
C ASP A 291 25.64 -1.11 9.45
N LEU A 292 25.59 0.16 9.87
CA LEU A 292 25.77 1.31 8.99
C LEU A 292 27.02 2.07 9.40
N TYR A 293 27.71 2.63 8.41
CA TYR A 293 28.92 3.42 8.61
C TYR A 293 28.66 4.82 8.10
N PHE A 294 29.04 5.81 8.88
CA PHE A 294 28.87 7.21 8.52
C PHE A 294 30.19 7.93 8.62
N TRP A 295 30.47 8.74 7.59
CA TRP A 295 31.37 9.88 7.71
C TRP A 295 30.50 11.12 7.89
N VAL A 296 30.87 12.02 8.78
CA VAL A 296 30.21 13.32 8.97
C VAL A 296 31.21 14.45 9.06
N LYS A 297 30.77 15.65 8.68
CA LYS A 297 31.47 16.91 8.93
C LYS A 297 30.51 17.92 9.51
N LEU A 298 30.79 18.37 10.73
CA LEU A 298 29.94 19.36 11.39
C LEU A 298 30.14 20.74 10.75
N VAL A 299 29.09 21.31 10.17
CA VAL A 299 29.13 22.59 9.43
C VAL A 299 28.79 23.76 10.33
N SER A 300 27.77 23.62 11.19
CA SER A 300 27.42 24.64 12.18
C SER A 300 26.66 24.08 13.38
N LEU A 301 26.71 24.83 14.47
CA LEU A 301 25.97 24.61 15.73
C LEU A 301 25.27 25.91 16.14
N ALA A 302 24.07 25.79 16.69
CA ALA A 302 23.25 26.92 17.12
C ALA A 302 22.30 26.57 18.26
#